data_AF-A0A3M1QUH7-F1
#
_entry.id   AF-A0A3M1QUH7-F1
#
_cell.length_a   1.000
_cell.length_b   1.000
_cell.length_c   1.000
_cell.angle_alpha   90.00
_cell.angle_beta   90.00
_cell.angle_gamma   90.00
#
_symmetry.space_group_name_H-M   'P 1'
#
loop_
_entity.id
_entity.type
_entity.pdbx_description
1 polymer ?
#
loop_
_entity_poly.entity_id
_entity_poly.type
_entity_poly.pdbx_seq_one_letter_code
_entity_poly.pdbx_strand_id
1 'polypeptide(L)' 'MENPEGVSVLAAGRYLSLVRQGRWEYARRVNCTGAVVIIATTDDDRIILVEQFRTPLGKPVIELP' A
#
# COMPACT_ATOMS: atom_id res chain seq x y z
N MET A 1 -11.98 15.01 -25.29
CA MET A 1 -11.44 13.95 -24.41
C MET A 1 -10.48 14.64 -23.45
N GLU A 2 -10.74 14.49 -22.16
CA GLU A 2 -10.01 15.15 -21.07
C GLU A 2 -8.58 14.57 -20.99
N ASN A 3 -7.61 15.47 -20.87
CA ASN A 3 -6.17 15.18 -20.85
C ASN A 3 -5.82 14.22 -19.68
N PRO A 4 -4.97 13.18 -19.84
CA PRO A 4 -4.50 12.36 -18.71
C PRO A 4 -3.71 13.16 -17.65
N GLU A 5 -3.43 14.44 -17.87
CA GLU A 5 -2.58 15.32 -17.04
C GLU A 5 -3.29 16.01 -15.86
N GLY A 6 -4.35 15.42 -15.33
CA GLY A 6 -5.07 15.96 -14.16
C GLY A 6 -4.43 15.65 -12.80
N VAL A 7 -3.25 15.01 -12.77
CA VAL A 7 -2.59 14.56 -11.53
C VAL A 7 -1.40 15.47 -11.20
N SER A 8 -1.44 16.13 -10.03
CA SER A 8 -0.31 16.91 -9.51
C SER A 8 0.24 16.28 -8.22
N VAL A 9 1.56 16.37 -8.03
CA VAL A 9 2.21 15.92 -6.79
C VAL A 9 2.19 17.07 -5.79
N LEU A 10 1.54 16.88 -4.65
CA LEU A 10 1.47 17.86 -3.56
C LEU A 10 2.71 17.78 -2.66
N ALA A 11 3.20 16.56 -2.43
CA ALA A 11 4.42 16.28 -1.67
C ALA A 11 5.02 14.93 -2.10
N ALA A 12 6.34 14.82 -2.10
CA ALA A 12 7.04 13.59 -2.41
C ALA A 12 8.12 13.29 -1.37
N GLY A 13 8.11 12.06 -0.87
CA GLY A 13 9.19 11.49 -0.08
C GLY A 13 9.84 10.31 -0.80
N ARG A 14 10.75 9.62 -0.10
CA ARG A 14 11.48 8.48 -0.67
C ARG A 14 10.60 7.29 -1.06
N TYR A 15 9.53 7.03 -0.30
CA TYR A 15 8.70 5.83 -0.45
C TYR A 15 7.26 6.11 -0.90
N LEU A 16 6.74 7.31 -0.58
CA LEU A 16 5.37 7.72 -0.87
C LEU A 16 5.33 9.12 -1.48
N SER A 17 4.34 9.35 -2.32
CA SER A 17 3.95 10.68 -2.81
C SER A 17 2.48 10.93 -2.49
N LEU A 18 2.16 12.15 -2.07
CA LEU A 18 0.79 12.63 -1.96
C LEU A 18 0.45 13.32 -3.28
N VAL A 19 -0.61 12.86 -3.94
CA VAL A 19 -1.03 13.37 -5.24
C VAL A 19 -2.46 13.89 -5.19
N ARG A 20 -2.77 14.87 -6.03
CA ARG A 20 -4.11 15.39 -6.25
C ARG A 20 -4.57 15.08 -7.66
N GLN A 21 -5.78 14.57 -7.81
CA GLN A 21 -6.45 14.41 -9.11
C GLN A 21 -7.84 15.04 -9.05
N GLY A 22 -8.00 16.18 -9.74
CA GLY A 22 -9.21 17.00 -9.60
C GLY A 22 -9.46 17.39 -8.14
N ARG A 23 -10.53 16.86 -7.54
CA ARG A 23 -10.91 17.11 -6.14
C ARG A 23 -10.39 16.06 -5.14
N TRP A 24 -9.73 15.01 -5.60
CA TRP A 24 -9.26 13.91 -4.76
C TRP A 24 -7.80 14.06 -4.39
N GLU A 25 -7.45 13.64 -3.18
CA GLU A 25 -6.06 13.50 -2.70
C GLU A 25 -5.83 12.07 -2.21
N TYR A 26 -4.70 11.47 -2.61
CA TYR A 26 -4.36 10.10 -2.24
C TYR A 26 -2.85 9.85 -2.25
N ALA A 27 -2.42 8.82 -1.53
CA ALA A 27 -1.02 8.40 -1.50
C ALA A 27 -0.71 7.41 -2.63
N ARG A 28 0.45 7.57 -3.26
CA ARG A 28 1.00 6.65 -4.25
C ARG A 28 2.39 6.18 -3.84
N ARG A 29 2.70 4.91 -4.07
CA ARG A 29 4.06 4.38 -3.88
C ARG A 29 4.97 4.84 -5.01
N VAL A 30 6.17 5.30 -4.67
CA VAL A 30 7.13 5.86 -5.64
C VAL A 30 7.91 4.76 -6.37
N ASN A 31 8.29 3.69 -5.65
CA ASN A 31 9.18 2.64 -6.16
C ASN A 31 8.52 1.26 -6.24
N CYS A 32 7.21 1.22 -6.48
CA CYS A 32 6.44 -0.02 -6.44
C CYS A 32 5.28 0.05 -7.44
N THR A 33 5.16 -0.99 -8.26
CA THR A 33 4.11 -1.14 -9.29
C THR A 33 2.95 -2.01 -8.83
N GLY A 34 3.13 -2.78 -7.76
CA GLY A 34 2.11 -3.65 -7.20
C GLY A 34 2.56 -4.30 -5.89
N ALA A 35 1.60 -4.86 -5.16
CA ALA A 35 1.83 -5.65 -3.95
C ALA A 35 1.23 -7.04 -4.16
N VAL A 36 1.84 -8.04 -3.55
CA VAL A 36 1.34 -9.42 -3.52
C VAL A 36 1.10 -9.79 -2.06
N VAL A 37 0.09 -10.61 -1.82
CA VAL A 37 -0.12 -11.30 -0.55
C VAL A 37 -0.16 -12.80 -0.80
N ILE A 38 0.36 -13.59 0.13
CA ILE A 38 0.34 -15.05 0.05
C ILE A 38 -0.74 -15.57 1.00
N ILE A 39 -1.63 -16.41 0.47
CA ILE A 39 -2.56 -17.19 1.29
C ILE A 39 -1.97 -18.59 1.40
N ALA A 40 -1.16 -18.80 2.44
CA ALA A 40 -0.56 -20.10 2.71
C ALA A 40 -1.52 -20.94 3.58
N THR A 41 -1.83 -22.15 3.12
CA THR A 41 -2.76 -23.07 3.79
C THR A 41 -2.05 -24.33 4.28
N THR A 42 -2.54 -24.92 5.36
CA THR A 42 -2.13 -26.24 5.84
C THR A 42 -3.12 -27.31 5.40
N ASP A 43 -2.75 -28.59 5.54
CA ASP A 43 -3.66 -29.72 5.26
C ASP A 43 -4.93 -29.70 6.14
N ASP A 44 -4.85 -29.09 7.33
CA ASP A 44 -5.98 -28.91 8.26
C ASP A 44 -6.85 -27.66 7.96
N ASP A 45 -6.85 -27.12 6.73
CA ASP A 45 -7.62 -25.93 6.31
C ASP A 45 -7.39 -24.67 7.17
N ARG A 46 -6.17 -24.48 7.68
CA ARG A 46 -5.76 -23.27 8.42
C ARG A 46 -4.92 -22.35 7.55
N ILE A 47 -4.99 -21.05 7.83
CA ILE A 47 -4.16 -20.04 7.17
C ILE A 47 -2.94 -19.71 8.04
N ILE A 48 -1.76 -19.66 7.42
CA ILE A 48 -0.53 -19.18 8.04
C ILE A 48 -0.47 -17.66 7.91
N LEU A 49 -0.29 -16.98 9.05
CA LEU A 49 -0.16 -15.53 9.16
C LEU A 49 1.23 -15.16 9.69
N VAL A 50 1.62 -13.90 9.52
CA VAL A 50 2.84 -13.34 10.13
C VAL A 50 2.50 -12.24 11.12
N GLU A 51 3.34 -12.07 12.13
CA GLU A 51 3.32 -10.93 13.03
C GLU A 51 4.52 -10.04 12.76
N GLN A 52 4.27 -8.75 12.50
CA GLN A 52 5.33 -7.77 12.25
C GLN A 52 5.00 -6.42 12.90
N PHE A 53 6.03 -5.72 13.38
CA PHE A 53 5.86 -4.35 13.87
C PHE A 53 5.65 -3.39 12.69
N ARG A 54 4.51 -2.68 12.67
CA ARG A 54 4.21 -1.68 11.64
C ARG A 54 4.47 -0.28 12.17
N THR A 55 5.57 0.33 11.74
CA THR A 55 5.94 1.71 12.11
C THR A 55 4.79 2.72 11.97
N PRO A 56 3.96 2.71 10.90
CA PRO A 56 2.83 3.65 10.79
C PRO A 56 1.75 3.48 11.86
N LEU A 57 1.65 2.31 12.49
CA LEU A 57 0.67 2.01 13.53
C LEU A 57 1.28 1.95 14.95
N GLY A 58 2.60 1.94 15.06
CA GLY A 58 3.32 1.91 16.33
C GLY A 58 3.12 0.63 17.15
N LYS A 59 2.71 -0.48 16.52
CA LYS A 59 2.42 -1.75 17.20
C LYS A 59 2.63 -2.98 16.31
N PRO A 60 2.73 -4.19 16.88
CA PRO A 60 2.63 -5.44 16.13
C PRO A 60 1.27 -5.59 15.44
N VAL A 61 1.29 -6.17 14.25
CA VAL A 61 0.09 -6.44 13.44
C VAL A 61 0.18 -7.86 12.90
N ILE A 62 -0.95 -8.55 12.89
CA ILE A 62 -1.12 -9.86 12.26
C ILE A 62 -1.57 -9.65 10.81
N GLU A 63 -0.83 -10.22 9.85
CA GLU A 63 -1.03 -9.97 8.42
C GLU A 63 -0.88 -11.26 7.61
N LEU A 64 -1.40 -11.22 6.38
CA LEU A 64 -1.02 -12.19 5.36
C LEU A 64 0.44 -11.88 4.93
N PRO A 65 1.28 -12.91 4.72
CA PRO A 65 2.63 -12.73 4.21
C PRO A 65 2.70 -11.97 2.88
#